data_AF-A0A640V2P5-F1
#
_entry.id   AF-A0A640V2P5-F1
#
_cell.length_a   1.000
_cell.length_b   1.000
_cell.length_c   1.000
_cell.angle_alpha   90.00
_cell.angle_beta   90.00
_cell.angle_gamma   90.00
#
_symmetry.space_group_name_H-M   'P 1'
#
loop_
_entity.id
_entity.type
_entity.pdbx_description
1 polymer ?
#
loop_
_entity_poly.entity_id
_entity_poly.type
_entity_poly.pdbx_seq_one_letter_code
_entity_poly.pdbx_strand_id
1 'polypeptide(L)'
;MERVGAARDLVLGYIHALNAIDDAMRVAIPSLERLADVLGLIRSRRISRRGQVGAYSYAVHGAGCRFVCDNGTEVDVDFAADGSEVFDLWRLRWYGLSLPEPRDVTDQDLRAAARSLQPLLAEVRPGWFSVATDITCAGCTTPERCPRPQWLCGPLRPAGAATQLKGVMSESLKVSKLDSPSS
;
A
#
# COMPACT_ATOMS: atom_id res chain seq x y z
N MET A 1 18.37 -5.19 21.95
CA MET A 1 16.93 -5.51 21.80
C MET A 1 16.11 -4.30 21.37
N GLU A 2 16.40 -3.09 21.89
CA GLU A 2 15.66 -1.85 21.57
C GLU A 2 15.66 -1.45 20.08
N ARG A 3 16.79 -1.60 19.37
CA ARG A 3 16.90 -1.26 17.93
C ARG A 3 16.05 -2.15 17.01
N VAL A 4 15.97 -3.45 17.31
CA VAL A 4 15.13 -4.40 16.55
C VAL A 4 13.66 -4.14 16.81
N GLY A 5 13.29 -3.73 18.03
CA GLY A 5 11.93 -3.26 18.35
C GLY A 5 11.54 -2.05 17.50
N ALA A 6 12.39 -1.02 17.45
CA ALA A 6 12.15 0.17 16.64
C ALA A 6 12.04 -0.14 15.14
N ALA A 7 12.88 -1.04 14.61
CA ALA A 7 12.79 -1.47 13.22
C ALA A 7 11.51 -2.26 12.94
N ARG A 8 11.08 -3.13 13.86
CA ARG A 8 9.82 -3.87 13.75
C ARG A 8 8.61 -2.93 13.74
N ASP A 9 8.59 -1.94 14.62
CA ASP A 9 7.52 -0.94 14.68
C ASP A 9 7.47 -0.10 13.41
N LEU A 10 8.63 0.23 12.83
CA LEU A 10 8.71 0.93 11.55
C LEU A 10 8.13 0.10 10.40
N VAL A 11 8.47 -1.20 10.31
CA VAL A 11 7.90 -2.08 9.27
C VAL A 11 6.39 -2.23 9.43
N LEU A 12 5.90 -2.36 10.66
CA LEU A 12 4.45 -2.39 10.93
C LEU A 12 3.78 -1.06 10.57
N GLY A 13 4.41 0.07 10.90
CA GLY A 13 3.93 1.40 10.52
C GLY A 13 3.82 1.58 9.00
N TYR A 14 4.81 1.10 8.25
CA TYR A 14 4.78 1.09 6.79
C TYR A 14 3.58 0.29 6.25
N ILE A 15 3.34 -0.92 6.76
CA ILE A 15 2.20 -1.76 6.36
C ILE A 15 0.87 -1.08 6.69
N HIS A 16 0.76 -0.47 7.87
CA HIS A 16 -0.43 0.27 8.26
C HIS A 16 -0.71 1.45 7.33
N ALA A 17 0.33 2.22 6.98
CA ALA A 17 0.20 3.34 6.07
C ALA A 17 -0.20 2.87 4.66
N LEU A 18 0.39 1.78 4.17
CA LEU A 18 0.03 1.19 2.88
C LEU A 18 -1.43 0.70 2.83
N ASN A 19 -1.92 0.05 3.90
CA ASN A 19 -3.33 -0.36 3.99
C ASN A 19 -4.28 0.83 4.03
N ALA A 20 -3.94 1.88 4.78
CA ALA A 20 -4.74 3.10 4.83
C ALA A 20 -4.81 3.81 3.46
N ILE A 21 -3.72 3.74 2.67
CA ILE A 21 -3.70 4.21 1.29
C ILE A 21 -4.59 3.34 0.39
N ASP A 22 -4.52 2.01 0.49
CA ASP A 22 -5.39 1.11 -0.30
C ASP A 22 -6.88 1.42 -0.03
N ASP A 23 -7.26 1.55 1.25
CA ASP A 23 -8.62 1.91 1.65
C ASP A 23 -9.03 3.28 1.08
N ALA A 24 -8.20 4.31 1.21
CA ALA A 24 -8.49 5.64 0.70
C ALA A 24 -8.65 5.65 -0.84
N MET A 25 -7.80 4.91 -1.54
CA MET A 25 -7.83 4.80 -3.01
C MET A 25 -9.09 4.08 -3.48
N ARG A 26 -9.53 3.01 -2.80
CA ARG A 26 -10.78 2.29 -3.12
C ARG A 26 -12.02 3.15 -2.87
N VAL A 27 -12.01 3.96 -1.82
CA VAL A 27 -13.11 4.91 -1.54
C VAL A 27 -13.19 5.97 -2.66
N ALA A 28 -12.05 6.52 -3.07
CA ALA A 28 -12.01 7.56 -4.10
C ALA A 28 -12.24 7.04 -5.52
N ILE A 29 -11.89 5.78 -5.78
CA ILE A 29 -12.03 5.14 -7.08
C ILE A 29 -12.80 3.82 -6.88
N PRO A 30 -14.15 3.86 -6.87
CA PRO A 30 -14.95 2.67 -6.58
C PRO A 30 -14.77 1.49 -7.56
N SER A 31 -14.21 1.73 -8.75
CA SER A 31 -13.87 0.67 -9.70
C SER A 31 -12.49 0.04 -9.48
N LEU A 32 -11.77 0.42 -8.41
CA LEU A 32 -10.47 -0.11 -8.04
C LEU A 32 -10.64 -1.36 -7.17
N GLU A 33 -10.30 -2.54 -7.69
CA GLU A 33 -10.41 -3.79 -6.92
C GLU A 33 -9.16 -4.06 -6.09
N ARG A 34 -7.99 -3.61 -6.57
CA ARG A 34 -6.68 -3.71 -5.94
C ARG A 34 -5.89 -2.42 -6.17
N LEU A 35 -5.00 -2.07 -5.24
CA LEU A 35 -4.15 -0.89 -5.41
C LEU A 35 -3.32 -0.94 -6.71
N ALA A 36 -2.86 -2.13 -7.12
CA ALA A 36 -2.15 -2.35 -8.38
C ALA A 36 -2.94 -1.94 -9.64
N ASP A 37 -4.28 -1.92 -9.58
CA ASP A 37 -5.14 -1.57 -10.72
C ASP A 37 -5.00 -0.10 -11.13
N VAL A 38 -4.45 0.76 -10.27
CA VAL A 38 -4.08 2.15 -10.57
C VAL A 38 -3.23 2.22 -11.85
N LEU A 39 -2.30 1.27 -12.05
CA LEU A 39 -1.50 1.21 -13.26
C LEU A 39 -2.35 0.96 -14.52
N GLY A 40 -3.41 0.14 -14.41
CA GLY A 40 -4.36 -0.09 -15.50
C GLY A 40 -5.21 1.14 -15.81
N LEU A 41 -5.65 1.85 -14.77
CA LEU A 41 -6.43 3.09 -14.91
C LEU A 41 -5.61 4.22 -15.57
N ILE A 42 -4.32 4.33 -15.27
CA ILE A 42 -3.43 5.30 -15.92
C ILE A 42 -3.20 4.93 -17.38
N ARG A 43 -2.93 3.64 -17.67
CA ARG A 43 -2.74 3.16 -19.05
C ARG A 43 -3.97 3.40 -19.93
N SER A 44 -5.16 3.23 -19.35
CA SER A 44 -6.44 3.54 -20.00
C SER A 44 -6.85 5.02 -19.95
N ARG A 45 -5.99 5.89 -19.40
CA ARG A 45 -6.21 7.35 -19.26
C ARG A 45 -7.46 7.71 -18.47
N ARG A 46 -7.94 6.83 -17.60
CA ARG A 46 -9.08 7.10 -16.70
C ARG A 46 -8.66 7.97 -15.51
N ILE A 47 -7.39 7.91 -15.13
CA ILE A 47 -6.78 8.80 -14.13
C ILE A 47 -5.41 9.29 -14.62
N SER A 48 -4.94 10.41 -14.07
CA SER A 48 -3.62 10.97 -14.34
C SER A 48 -2.51 10.21 -13.60
N ARG A 49 -1.28 10.27 -14.13
CA ARG A 49 -0.09 9.64 -13.52
C ARG A 49 0.30 10.24 -12.17
N ARG A 50 -0.13 11.48 -11.91
CA ARG A 50 -0.02 12.16 -10.62
C ARG A 50 -1.38 12.71 -10.25
N GLY A 51 -1.70 12.76 -8.97
CA GLY A 51 -2.97 13.29 -8.49
C GLY A 51 -3.03 13.37 -6.97
N GLN A 52 -4.22 13.70 -6.45
CA GLN A 52 -4.52 13.78 -5.03
C GLN A 52 -5.76 12.93 -4.74
N VAL A 53 -5.72 12.16 -3.66
CA VAL A 53 -6.83 11.38 -3.10
C VAL A 53 -6.86 11.61 -1.60
N GLY A 54 -7.87 12.36 -1.12
CA GLY A 54 -7.97 12.74 0.29
C GLY A 54 -6.69 13.45 0.76
N ALA A 55 -6.09 12.95 1.83
CA ALA A 55 -4.85 13.45 2.43
C ALA A 55 -3.56 12.93 1.75
N TYR A 56 -3.68 12.23 0.62
CA TYR A 56 -2.55 11.63 -0.09
C TYR A 56 -2.39 12.24 -1.48
N SER A 57 -1.21 12.79 -1.77
CA SER A 57 -0.78 12.95 -3.15
C SER A 57 -0.18 11.64 -3.65
N TYR A 58 -0.32 11.34 -4.93
CA TYR A 58 0.27 10.14 -5.53
C TYR A 58 1.02 10.46 -6.82
N ALA A 59 2.07 9.68 -7.10
CA ALA A 59 2.85 9.74 -8.32
C ALA A 59 3.27 8.32 -8.74
N VAL A 60 2.74 7.86 -9.88
CA VAL A 60 3.08 6.56 -10.45
C VAL A 60 4.40 6.62 -11.21
N HIS A 61 5.27 5.66 -10.91
CA HIS A 61 6.59 5.47 -11.50
C HIS A 61 6.76 4.01 -11.91
N GLY A 62 7.68 3.68 -12.81
CA GLY A 62 8.01 2.29 -13.18
C GLY A 62 6.84 1.30 -13.13
N ALA A 63 6.93 0.34 -12.20
CA ALA A 63 5.90 -0.63 -11.85
C ALA A 63 5.23 -0.34 -10.50
N GLY A 64 5.34 0.88 -9.98
CA GLY A 64 4.95 1.24 -8.63
C GLY A 64 4.24 2.58 -8.51
N CYS A 65 3.99 2.97 -7.26
CA CYS A 65 3.39 4.25 -6.93
C CYS A 65 4.00 4.78 -5.64
N ARG A 66 4.32 6.07 -5.64
CA ARG A 66 4.67 6.81 -4.44
C ARG A 66 3.46 7.60 -3.97
N PHE A 67 3.18 7.51 -2.69
CA PHE A 67 2.18 8.29 -1.99
C PHE A 67 2.87 9.20 -0.98
N VAL A 68 2.39 10.44 -0.86
CA VAL A 68 2.86 11.40 0.13
C VAL A 68 1.67 11.94 0.89
N CYS A 69 1.66 11.71 2.20
CA CYS A 69 0.66 12.23 3.13
C CYS A 69 0.84 13.74 3.35
N ASP A 70 -0.19 14.43 3.81
CA ASP A 70 -0.13 15.86 4.16
C ASP A 70 0.94 16.19 5.22
N ASN A 71 1.28 15.25 6.09
CA ASN A 71 2.35 15.40 7.09
C ASN A 71 3.77 15.14 6.52
N GLY A 72 3.90 14.92 5.21
CA GLY A 72 5.16 14.66 4.53
C GLY A 72 5.62 13.19 4.54
N THR A 73 4.90 12.28 5.21
CA THR A 73 5.24 10.85 5.21
C THR A 73 5.10 10.27 3.81
N GLU A 74 6.14 9.58 3.34
CA GLU A 74 6.21 8.97 2.01
C GLU A 74 6.09 7.45 2.10
N VAL A 75 5.16 6.87 1.33
CA VAL A 75 5.01 5.43 1.14
C VAL A 75 5.23 5.12 -0.34
N ASP A 76 6.33 4.45 -0.66
CA ASP A 76 6.66 4.04 -2.03
C ASP A 76 6.54 2.52 -2.13
N VAL A 77 5.77 2.02 -3.10
CA VAL A 77 5.45 0.60 -3.28
C VAL A 77 5.52 0.22 -4.75
N ASP A 78 5.99 -1.00 -5.04
CA ASP A 78 5.93 -1.60 -6.37
C ASP A 78 4.81 -2.64 -6.42
N PHE A 79 4.30 -2.92 -7.63
CA PHE A 79 3.31 -3.96 -7.86
C PHE A 79 3.93 -5.10 -8.66
N ALA A 80 3.84 -6.32 -8.13
CA ALA A 80 4.24 -7.51 -8.86
C ALA A 80 3.21 -7.85 -9.97
N ALA A 81 3.59 -8.78 -10.84
CA ALA A 81 2.75 -9.16 -11.99
C ALA A 81 1.40 -9.79 -11.60
N ASP A 82 1.32 -10.40 -10.41
CA ASP A 82 0.09 -10.93 -9.82
C ASP A 82 -0.78 -9.86 -9.11
N GLY A 83 -0.29 -8.62 -9.09
CA GLY A 83 -0.93 -7.47 -8.46
C GLY A 83 -0.62 -7.32 -6.96
N SER A 84 0.26 -8.14 -6.39
CA SER A 84 0.68 -7.97 -4.99
C SER A 84 1.54 -6.73 -4.79
N GLU A 85 1.35 -6.05 -3.66
CA GLU A 85 2.18 -4.96 -3.20
C GLU A 85 3.52 -5.50 -2.69
N VAL A 86 4.62 -5.08 -3.34
CA VAL A 86 5.98 -5.48 -3.01
C VAL A 86 6.84 -4.28 -2.64
N PHE A 87 7.68 -4.44 -1.63
CA PHE A 87 8.58 -3.41 -1.14
C PHE A 87 9.92 -4.00 -0.69
N ASP A 88 10.96 -3.19 -0.74
CA ASP A 88 12.32 -3.57 -0.34
C ASP A 88 12.80 -2.77 0.86
N LEU A 89 14.01 -3.09 1.33
CA LEU A 89 14.63 -2.40 2.47
C LEU A 89 14.85 -0.91 2.18
N TRP A 90 15.10 -0.54 0.92
CA TRP A 90 15.27 0.85 0.52
C TRP A 90 13.98 1.66 0.72
N ARG A 91 12.83 1.13 0.29
CA ARG A 91 11.50 1.74 0.53
C ARG A 91 11.17 1.88 2.02
N LEU A 92 11.47 0.85 2.81
CA LEU A 92 11.27 0.89 4.27
C LEU A 92 12.13 1.96 4.93
N ARG A 93 13.41 2.07 4.54
CA ARG A 93 14.30 3.10 5.05
C ARG A 93 13.82 4.50 4.66
N TRP A 94 13.39 4.68 3.41
CA TRP A 94 12.86 5.95 2.93
C TRP A 94 11.60 6.37 3.68
N TYR A 95 10.67 5.43 3.92
CA TYR A 95 9.52 5.65 4.79
C TYR A 95 9.94 6.12 6.18
N GLY A 96 10.88 5.42 6.83
CA GLY A 96 11.41 5.79 8.14
C GLY A 96 11.97 7.21 8.20
N LEU A 97 12.69 7.64 7.16
CA LEU A 97 13.26 8.98 7.06
C LEU A 97 12.21 10.07 6.79
N SER A 98 11.07 9.72 6.17
CA SER A 98 9.98 10.64 5.85
C SER A 98 9.00 10.89 7.01
N LEU A 99 9.12 10.15 8.11
CA LEU A 99 8.26 10.33 9.27
C LEU A 99 8.48 11.72 9.91
N PRO A 100 7.45 12.29 10.57
CA PRO A 100 7.59 13.56 11.32
C PRO A 100 8.72 13.51 12.36
N GLU A 101 8.95 12.34 12.95
CA GLU A 101 10.14 12.01 13.72
C GLU A 101 10.95 10.97 12.92
N PRO A 102 11.97 11.41 12.15
CA PRO A 102 12.73 10.51 11.28
C PRO A 102 13.43 9.41 12.05
N ARG A 103 13.38 8.19 11.50
CA ARG A 103 14.04 7.01 12.05
C ARG A 103 14.98 6.42 11.01
N ASP A 104 16.29 6.58 11.23
CA ASP A 104 17.31 5.92 10.41
C ASP A 104 17.67 4.56 11.03
N VAL A 105 17.19 3.50 10.40
CA VAL A 105 17.42 2.10 10.80
C VAL A 105 18.28 1.41 9.74
N THR A 106 19.13 0.49 10.17
CA THR A 106 20.03 -0.21 9.24
C THR A 106 19.27 -1.23 8.39
N ASP A 107 19.74 -1.50 7.19
CA ASP A 107 19.22 -2.57 6.32
C ASP A 107 19.23 -3.94 7.03
N GLN A 108 20.21 -4.18 7.92
CA GLN A 108 20.29 -5.39 8.71
C GLN A 108 19.14 -5.49 9.72
N ASP A 109 18.86 -4.40 10.45
CA ASP A 109 17.76 -4.34 11.41
C ASP A 109 16.41 -4.45 10.71
N LEU A 110 16.24 -3.77 9.56
CA LEU A 110 15.04 -3.88 8.72
C LEU A 110 14.81 -5.30 8.22
N ARG A 111 15.86 -5.96 7.72
CA ARG A 111 15.76 -7.36 7.25
C ARG A 111 15.41 -8.29 8.41
N ALA A 112 16.04 -8.13 9.57
CA ALA A 112 15.74 -8.92 10.76
C ALA A 112 14.29 -8.70 11.23
N ALA A 113 13.83 -7.44 11.25
CA ALA A 113 12.47 -7.07 11.58
C ALA A 113 11.45 -7.68 10.60
N ALA A 114 11.64 -7.51 9.30
CA ALA A 114 10.75 -8.06 8.27
C ALA A 114 10.65 -9.60 8.35
N ARG A 115 11.78 -10.29 8.57
CA ARG A 115 11.79 -11.75 8.76
C ARG A 115 11.10 -12.18 10.06
N SER A 116 11.24 -11.41 11.13
CA SER A 116 10.55 -11.68 12.40
C SER A 116 9.03 -11.54 12.30
N LEU A 117 8.54 -10.87 11.25
CA LEU A 117 7.12 -10.72 10.95
C LEU A 117 6.58 -11.84 10.05
N GLN A 118 7.32 -12.91 9.77
CA GLN A 118 6.71 -14.09 9.16
C GLN A 118 5.72 -14.75 10.14
N PRO A 119 4.55 -15.27 9.69
CA PRO A 119 4.10 -15.38 8.30
C PRO A 119 3.32 -14.16 7.78
N LEU A 120 3.25 -13.05 8.51
CA LEU A 120 2.56 -11.83 8.06
C LEU A 120 3.20 -11.23 6.80
N LEU A 121 4.52 -11.25 6.72
CA LEU A 121 5.27 -10.86 5.52
C LEU A 121 5.85 -12.08 4.83
N ALA A 122 5.79 -12.13 3.51
CA ALA A 122 6.47 -13.12 2.69
C ALA A 122 7.69 -12.48 1.99
N GLU A 123 8.87 -13.09 2.11
CA GLU A 123 10.06 -12.66 1.34
C GLU A 123 9.96 -13.26 -0.07
N VAL A 124 9.47 -12.46 -1.04
CA VAL A 124 9.19 -12.90 -2.43
C VAL A 124 10.46 -13.07 -3.26
N ARG A 125 11.52 -12.34 -2.90
CA ARG A 125 12.91 -12.52 -3.38
C ARG A 125 13.84 -11.88 -2.35
N PRO A 126 15.16 -12.17 -2.36
CA PRO A 126 16.07 -11.67 -1.32
C PRO A 126 15.96 -10.15 -1.09
N GLY A 127 15.54 -9.76 0.12
CA GLY A 127 15.37 -8.37 0.53
C GLY A 127 14.10 -7.66 0.01
N TRP A 128 13.17 -8.39 -0.60
CA TRP A 128 11.88 -7.89 -1.06
C TRP A 128 10.75 -8.66 -0.39
N PHE A 129 9.74 -7.94 0.06
CA PHE A 129 8.67 -8.46 0.88
C PHE A 129 7.31 -8.07 0.31
N SER A 130 6.31 -8.91 0.53
CA SER A 130 4.89 -8.59 0.35
C SER A 130 4.11 -8.96 1.61
N VAL A 131 2.92 -8.38 1.76
CA VAL A 131 1.97 -8.81 2.79
C VAL A 131 1.38 -10.15 2.38
N ALA A 132 1.44 -11.15 3.26
CA ALA A 132 0.92 -12.47 2.96
C ALA A 132 -0.62 -12.46 2.91
N THR A 133 -1.19 -12.76 1.73
CA THR A 133 -2.65 -12.87 1.52
C THR A 133 -3.21 -14.16 2.13
N ASP A 134 -2.36 -15.19 2.22
CA ASP A 134 -2.75 -16.57 2.54
C ASP A 134 -2.20 -17.04 3.89
N ILE A 135 -2.40 -16.23 4.93
CA ILE A 135 -2.41 -16.79 6.30
C ILE A 135 -3.69 -17.64 6.39
N THR A 136 -3.65 -18.83 5.81
CA THR A 136 -4.64 -19.87 6.09
C THR A 136 -4.53 -20.16 7.58
N CYS A 137 -5.64 -19.99 8.29
CA CYS A 137 -5.75 -20.46 9.66
C CYS A 137 -5.81 -21.99 9.64
N ALA A 138 -4.70 -22.65 9.33
CA ALA A 138 -4.56 -24.09 9.51
C ALA A 138 -4.54 -24.37 11.01
N GLY A 139 -5.74 -24.48 11.63
CA GLY A 139 -5.92 -24.93 13.01
C GLY A 139 -6.77 -24.05 13.94
N CYS A 140 -7.31 -22.90 13.52
CA CYS A 140 -8.14 -22.08 14.42
C CYS A 140 -9.63 -22.44 14.31
N THR A 141 -10.12 -23.28 15.22
CA THR A 141 -11.55 -23.57 15.40
C THR A 141 -12.30 -22.49 16.19
N THR A 142 -11.61 -21.44 16.65
CA THR A 142 -12.20 -20.33 17.41
C THR A 142 -11.64 -18.96 16.96
N PRO A 143 -12.50 -17.96 16.69
CA PRO A 143 -12.09 -16.66 16.17
C PRO A 143 -11.24 -15.81 17.15
N GLU A 144 -11.26 -16.14 18.45
CA GLU A 144 -10.52 -15.41 19.49
C GLU A 144 -9.01 -15.75 19.55
N ARG A 145 -8.55 -16.78 18.83
CA ARG A 145 -7.14 -17.20 18.77
C ARG A 145 -6.48 -17.02 17.41
N CYS A 146 -7.09 -16.23 16.53
CA CYS A 146 -6.46 -15.89 15.26
C CYS A 146 -5.24 -15.00 15.53
N PRO A 147 -4.01 -15.38 15.13
CA PRO A 147 -2.86 -14.51 15.24
C PRO A 147 -2.93 -13.33 14.25
N ARG A 148 -3.95 -13.29 13.35
CA ARG A 148 -4.23 -12.11 12.54
C ARG A 148 -4.69 -10.98 13.46
N PRO A 149 -3.99 -9.83 13.46
CA PRO A 149 -4.58 -8.60 13.95
C PRO A 149 -5.93 -8.36 13.25
N GLN A 150 -6.97 -7.93 13.99
CA GLN A 150 -8.34 -7.81 13.46
C GLN A 150 -8.45 -6.98 12.16
N TRP A 151 -7.50 -6.08 11.91
CA TRP A 151 -7.42 -5.24 10.71
C TRP A 151 -6.85 -5.93 9.46
N LEU A 152 -6.36 -7.17 9.55
CA LEU A 152 -5.95 -8.00 8.40
C LEU A 152 -7.05 -8.98 7.95
N CYS A 153 -8.18 -9.02 8.66
CA CYS A 153 -9.37 -9.75 8.23
C CYS A 153 -10.24 -8.84 7.36
N GLY A 154 -9.87 -8.69 6.09
CA GLY A 154 -10.81 -8.18 5.09
C GLY A 154 -12.05 -9.07 4.99
N PRO A 155 -13.20 -8.56 4.54
CA PRO A 155 -14.41 -9.38 4.40
C PRO A 155 -14.10 -10.59 3.51
N LEU A 156 -14.42 -11.78 4.00
CA LEU A 156 -14.35 -13.03 3.24
C LEU A 156 -15.09 -12.82 1.91
N ARG A 157 -14.36 -12.87 0.80
CA ARG A 157 -14.93 -12.85 -0.55
C ARG A 157 -15.96 -13.99 -0.67
N PRO A 158 -17.23 -13.74 -1.03
CA PRO A 158 -18.05 -14.80 -1.58
C PRO A 158 -17.50 -15.19 -2.96
N ALA A 159 -17.27 -16.48 -3.14
CA ALA A 159 -16.92 -17.03 -4.44
C ALA A 159 -18.14 -16.93 -5.38
N GLY A 160 -17.96 -16.20 -6.48
CA GLY A 160 -18.82 -16.28 -7.65
C GLY A 160 -20.05 -15.37 -7.65
N ALA A 161 -19.96 -14.30 -8.42
CA ALA A 161 -21.09 -13.81 -9.21
C ALA A 161 -20.54 -13.05 -10.42
N ALA A 162 -20.58 -13.68 -11.58
CA ALA A 162 -20.45 -12.98 -12.85
C ALA A 162 -21.68 -12.07 -13.01
N THR A 163 -21.51 -10.78 -13.23
CA THR A 163 -22.60 -9.92 -13.71
C THR A 163 -22.04 -8.86 -14.66
N GLN A 164 -22.47 -8.96 -15.92
CA GLN A 164 -22.35 -7.92 -16.95
C GLN A 164 -22.98 -6.62 -16.45
N LEU A 165 -22.31 -5.48 -16.62
CA LEU A 165 -23.01 -4.21 -16.76
C LEU A 165 -22.40 -3.37 -17.90
N LYS A 166 -23.26 -3.15 -18.90
CA LYS A 166 -23.14 -2.19 -19.99
C LYS A 166 -23.03 -0.77 -19.40
N GLY A 167 -22.25 0.08 -20.06
CA GLY A 167 -21.88 1.40 -19.55
C GLY A 167 -23.01 2.44 -19.52
N VAL A 168 -22.73 3.56 -18.85
CA VAL A 168 -23.18 4.92 -19.15
C VAL A 168 -22.14 5.91 -18.62
N MET A 169 -21.68 6.74 -19.56
CA MET A 169 -21.23 8.15 -19.55
C MET A 169 -20.61 8.82 -18.30
N SER A 170 -19.46 9.41 -18.60
CA SER A 170 -18.79 10.61 -18.08
C SER A 170 -19.61 11.58 -17.22
N GLU A 171 -19.02 11.98 -16.09
CA GLU A 171 -19.09 13.37 -15.62
C GLU A 171 -17.79 13.80 -14.92
N SER A 172 -17.48 15.09 -15.07
CA SER A 172 -16.15 15.68 -15.11
C SER A 172 -15.48 15.90 -13.74
N LEU A 173 -14.21 15.49 -13.62
CA LEU A 173 -13.29 16.06 -12.62
C LEU A 173 -12.83 17.46 -13.06
N LYS A 174 -13.20 18.48 -12.29
CA LYS A 174 -12.70 19.85 -12.44
C LYS A 174 -11.22 19.91 -12.07
N VAL A 175 -10.38 20.27 -13.05
CA VAL A 175 -8.99 20.70 -12.84
C VAL A 175 -9.03 22.20 -12.55
N SER A 176 -8.69 22.60 -11.32
CA SER A 176 -8.39 23.99 -10.98
C SER A 176 -6.99 24.32 -11.49
N LYS A 177 -6.94 25.18 -12.51
CA LYS A 177 -5.73 25.78 -13.06
C LYS A 177 -5.27 26.89 -12.11
N LEU A 178 -4.11 26.73 -11.48
CA LEU A 178 -3.44 27.81 -10.76
C LEU A 178 -2.54 28.56 -11.74
N ASP A 179 -2.90 29.81 -12.00
CA ASP A 179 -2.08 30.77 -12.72
C ASP A 179 -0.83 31.11 -11.88
N SER A 180 0.33 31.07 -12.53
CA SER A 180 1.56 31.65 -12.01
C SER A 180 1.64 33.12 -12.46
N PRO A 181 1.95 34.09 -11.59
CA PRO A 181 2.28 35.43 -12.05
C PRO A 181 3.77 35.52 -12.39
N SER A 182 4.04 35.97 -13.61
CA SER A 182 5.34 36.51 -14.00
C SER A 182 5.41 37.98 -13.58
N SER A 183 6.41 38.34 -12.78
CA SER A 183 7.18 39.58 -12.86
C SER A 183 8.44 39.45 -12.01
#